data_AF-A0A800K4V0-F1
#
_entry.id   AF-A0A800K4V0-F1
#
_cell.length_a   1.000
_cell.length_b   1.000
_cell.length_c   1.000
_cell.angle_alpha   90.00
_cell.angle_beta   90.00
_cell.angle_gamma   90.00
#
_symmetry.space_group_name_H-M   'P 1'
#
loop_
_entity.id
_entity.type
_entity.pdbx_description
1 polymer ?
#
loop_
_entity_poly.entity_id
_entity_poly.type
_entity_poly.pdbx_seq_one_letter_code
_entity_poly.pdbx_strand_id
1 'polypeptide(L)'
;MASPPIDLPDMRGGRLLLTIAIVIAVVVGLGRLASNMYVEILWHAQTGYGDVFWRRILWQWGVRVVAGGLVGVLVFLNLRIVSETLGGLQIKRRFGNLEISEQLPKSYMLWGMAGTSVLLALWFGAAVPQTLGWQILLARNAEAWGLVEPVLQHDVGFYVFWLPALLSLVSFALVVAFLVFTLATAGYAATGALRWGRGRVEAQDLPRLHLGGLLGLFFVLLGVRLWLSRYELILDGTSAVSGIFGFADAGARLQALQTLTIICVVSAAGAFWGTWKNRGPVVLGSLLAMVLALVVIGQVYPSLVQKLQVVPNELARETPYIEYNLEFTRTGFGLHGMERRPFEYEQDQAIDWPTVARQFAGLPVWNRSPLLATYKELEARFPYYDFRDVTIDRYETANGPVAVAMSVRQVEPRGIQDPNWQNVHLRERFVEGVGVVASLASQRTSAGRPPMLISGIPPESATGPLAVPALSLERPEIFFGTRAQDYAVVEPGAGQFLAPDSTLGVAGTDFPSGIPLGGWLRTALIAWRFGELNLIFSSELTADSRFFYRR
;
A
#
# COMPACT_ATOMS: atom_id res chain seq x y z
N MET A 1 -3.21 -10.96 -67.16
CA MET A 1 -2.67 -9.71 -66.58
C MET A 1 -2.25 -10.00 -65.16
N ALA A 2 -0.95 -10.13 -64.91
CA ALA A 2 -0.38 -10.28 -63.57
C ALA A 2 0.05 -8.90 -63.09
N SER A 3 -0.43 -8.47 -61.93
CA SER A 3 0.00 -7.24 -61.26
C SER A 3 1.44 -7.41 -60.74
N PRO A 4 2.31 -6.40 -60.89
CA PRO A 4 3.67 -6.48 -60.37
C PRO A 4 3.67 -6.38 -58.84
N PRO A 5 4.63 -7.01 -58.14
CA PRO A 5 4.80 -6.81 -56.71
C PRO A 5 5.32 -5.39 -56.46
N ILE A 6 4.69 -4.70 -55.51
CA ILE A 6 5.09 -3.39 -55.03
C ILE A 6 6.34 -3.58 -54.16
N ASP A 7 7.50 -3.15 -54.64
CA ASP A 7 8.70 -3.00 -53.82
C ASP A 7 8.51 -1.81 -52.87
N LEU A 8 8.31 -2.10 -51.58
CA LEU A 8 8.34 -1.08 -50.54
C LEU A 8 9.80 -0.78 -50.19
N PRO A 9 10.26 0.49 -50.26
CA PRO A 9 11.65 0.84 -50.03
C PRO A 9 12.07 0.53 -48.58
N ASP A 10 13.22 -0.12 -48.45
CA ASP A 10 13.88 -0.48 -47.20
C ASP A 10 14.06 0.77 -46.31
N MET A 11 13.20 0.94 -45.30
CA MET A 11 13.27 2.04 -44.33
C MET A 11 14.44 1.87 -43.35
N ARG A 12 15.68 2.00 -43.84
CA ARG A 12 16.90 1.97 -43.02
C ARG A 12 16.95 3.11 -41.99
N GLY A 13 16.25 4.23 -42.22
CA GLY A 13 16.13 5.34 -41.27
C GLY A 13 15.19 5.09 -40.09
N GLY A 14 14.19 4.21 -40.24
CA GLY A 14 13.21 3.92 -39.19
C GLY A 14 13.84 3.22 -37.98
N ARG A 15 14.83 2.35 -38.21
CA ARG A 15 15.54 1.63 -37.14
C ARG A 15 16.43 2.56 -36.31
N LEU A 16 17.07 3.55 -36.94
CA LEU A 16 17.88 4.54 -36.23
C LEU A 16 17.01 5.45 -35.37
N LEU A 17 15.91 5.98 -35.93
CA LEU A 17 14.96 6.81 -35.19
C LEU A 17 14.32 6.05 -34.01
N LEU A 18 13.95 4.78 -34.22
CA LEU A 18 13.42 3.91 -33.16
C LEU A 18 14.47 3.68 -32.06
N THR A 19 15.72 3.43 -32.43
CA THR A 19 16.81 3.22 -31.46
C THR A 19 17.06 4.49 -30.65
N ILE A 20 17.12 5.66 -31.30
CA ILE A 20 17.26 6.95 -30.62
C ILE A 20 16.08 7.19 -29.68
N ALA A 21 14.84 6.94 -30.13
CA ALA A 21 13.65 7.09 -29.29
C ALA A 21 13.68 6.17 -28.07
N ILE A 22 14.12 4.91 -28.22
CA ILE A 22 14.27 3.97 -27.11
C ILE A 22 15.35 4.45 -26.13
N VAL A 23 16.52 4.86 -26.63
CA VAL A 23 17.61 5.35 -25.77
C VAL A 23 17.16 6.58 -24.99
N ILE A 24 16.48 7.53 -25.64
CA ILE A 24 15.92 8.71 -24.96
C ILE A 24 14.90 8.28 -23.91
N ALA A 25 13.97 7.38 -24.24
CA ALA A 25 12.97 6.89 -23.30
C ALA A 25 13.61 6.20 -22.07
N VAL A 26 14.66 5.41 -22.27
CA VAL A 26 15.42 4.75 -21.19
C VAL A 26 16.15 5.78 -20.33
N VAL A 27 16.85 6.74 -20.94
CA VAL A 27 17.57 7.80 -20.21
C VAL A 27 16.58 8.65 -19.42
N VAL A 28 15.45 9.04 -20.00
CA VAL A 28 14.40 9.81 -19.34
C VAL A 28 13.79 9.00 -18.18
N GLY A 29 13.50 7.72 -18.41
CA GLY A 29 12.95 6.81 -17.40
C GLY A 29 13.89 6.60 -16.20
N LEU A 30 15.17 6.30 -16.47
CA LEU A 30 16.19 6.13 -15.44
C LEU A 30 16.49 7.44 -14.72
N GLY A 31 16.55 8.56 -15.46
CA GLY A 31 16.72 9.89 -14.89
C GLY A 31 15.59 10.24 -13.92
N ARG A 32 14.34 9.95 -14.29
CA ARG A 32 13.17 10.15 -13.41
C ARG A 32 13.22 9.26 -12.17
N LEU A 33 13.61 7.99 -12.32
CA LEU A 33 13.76 7.09 -11.18
C LEU A 33 14.84 7.58 -10.20
N ALA A 34 16.00 7.98 -10.72
CA ALA A 34 17.12 8.49 -9.94
C ALA A 34 16.77 9.80 -9.22
N SER A 35 16.14 10.73 -9.93
CA SER A 35 15.63 11.99 -9.38
C SER A 35 14.60 11.75 -8.27
N ASN A 36 13.63 10.85 -8.50
CA ASN A 36 12.65 10.48 -7.47
C ASN A 36 13.32 9.93 -6.21
N MET A 37 14.22 8.96 -6.37
CA MET A 37 14.96 8.33 -5.29
C MET A 37 15.78 9.35 -4.51
N TYR A 38 16.51 10.22 -5.23
CA TYR A 38 17.38 11.23 -4.62
C TYR A 38 16.57 12.22 -3.76
N VAL A 39 15.43 12.71 -4.25
CA VAL A 39 14.59 13.63 -3.47
C VAL A 39 13.95 12.93 -2.27
N GLU A 40 13.56 11.64 -2.37
CA GLU A 40 13.11 10.88 -1.19
C GLU A 40 14.21 10.73 -0.13
N ILE A 41 15.46 10.48 -0.56
CA ILE A 41 16.61 10.39 0.35
C ILE A 41 16.78 11.72 1.09
N LEU A 42 16.72 12.86 0.38
CA LEU A 42 16.86 14.18 0.99
C LEU A 42 15.73 14.48 1.98
N TRP A 43 14.48 14.13 1.66
CA TRP A 43 13.34 14.30 2.55
C TRP A 43 13.49 13.51 3.86
N HIS A 44 13.84 12.22 3.74
CA HIS A 44 14.01 11.38 4.92
C HIS A 44 15.24 11.77 5.74
N ALA A 45 16.31 12.26 5.11
CA ALA A 45 17.46 12.80 5.81
C ALA A 45 17.11 14.06 6.62
N GLN A 46 16.34 14.98 6.02
CA GLN A 46 15.94 16.23 6.68
C GLN A 46 14.96 16.01 7.84
N THR A 47 14.08 15.01 7.76
CA THR A 47 13.16 14.65 8.84
C THR A 47 13.79 13.80 9.94
N GLY A 48 15.08 13.41 9.82
CA GLY A 48 15.78 12.58 10.79
C GLY A 48 15.50 11.07 10.66
N TYR A 49 14.79 10.63 9.62
CA TYR A 49 14.40 9.23 9.39
C TYR A 49 15.21 8.54 8.27
N GLY A 50 16.42 9.03 7.97
CA GLY A 50 17.30 8.47 6.94
C GLY A 50 17.61 6.98 7.14
N ASP A 51 17.87 6.57 8.38
CA ASP A 51 18.15 5.16 8.72
C ASP A 51 16.93 4.26 8.47
N VAL A 52 15.73 4.74 8.79
CA VAL A 52 14.48 4.01 8.55
C VAL A 52 14.24 3.85 7.06
N PHE A 53 14.52 4.90 6.28
CA PHE A 53 14.43 4.86 4.82
C PHE A 53 15.35 3.79 4.23
N TRP A 54 16.64 3.79 4.58
CA TRP A 54 17.61 2.84 4.03
C TRP A 54 17.33 1.41 4.49
N ARG A 55 16.92 1.20 5.75
CA ARG A 55 16.46 -0.10 6.23
C ARG A 55 15.29 -0.61 5.39
N ARG A 56 14.26 0.22 5.17
CA ARG A 56 13.11 -0.14 4.32
C ARG A 56 13.56 -0.52 2.90
N ILE A 57 14.38 0.32 2.25
CA ILE A 57 14.87 0.09 0.89
C ILE A 57 15.69 -1.21 0.80
N LEU A 58 16.61 -1.43 1.75
CA LEU A 58 17.45 -2.63 1.79
C LEU A 58 16.61 -3.91 1.87
N TRP A 59 15.59 -3.94 2.71
CA TRP A 59 14.72 -5.12 2.82
C TRP A 59 13.82 -5.32 1.61
N GLN A 60 13.25 -4.23 1.06
CA GLN A 60 12.41 -4.30 -0.13
C GLN A 60 13.17 -4.84 -1.34
N TRP A 61 14.36 -4.29 -1.62
CA TRP A 61 15.16 -4.72 -2.75
C TRP A 61 15.93 -6.01 -2.48
N GLY A 62 16.43 -6.21 -1.25
CA GLY A 62 17.12 -7.43 -0.85
C GLY A 62 16.24 -8.67 -1.04
N VAL A 63 14.97 -8.61 -0.58
CA VAL A 63 14.03 -9.71 -0.78
C VAL A 63 13.73 -9.96 -2.26
N ARG A 64 13.59 -8.90 -3.07
CA ARG A 64 13.40 -9.02 -4.53
C ARG A 64 14.57 -9.68 -5.23
N VAL A 65 15.80 -9.28 -4.89
CA VAL A 65 17.03 -9.86 -5.45
C VAL A 65 17.17 -11.32 -5.03
N VAL A 66 16.95 -11.64 -3.76
CA VAL A 66 17.00 -13.03 -3.25
C VAL A 66 15.93 -13.88 -3.91
N ALA A 67 14.67 -13.43 -3.95
CA ALA A 67 13.57 -14.16 -4.57
C ALA A 67 13.79 -14.37 -6.07
N GLY A 68 14.20 -13.32 -6.81
CA GLY A 68 14.52 -13.41 -8.23
C GLY A 68 15.68 -14.36 -8.48
N GLY A 69 16.76 -14.28 -7.70
CA GLY A 69 17.89 -15.19 -7.76
C GLY A 69 17.49 -16.65 -7.52
N LEU A 70 16.63 -16.90 -6.52
CA LEU A 70 16.08 -18.23 -6.25
C LEU A 70 15.27 -18.76 -7.45
N VAL A 71 14.42 -17.94 -8.07
CA VAL A 71 13.69 -18.33 -9.28
C VAL A 71 14.65 -18.66 -10.42
N GLY A 72 15.66 -17.81 -10.64
CA GLY A 72 16.68 -18.05 -11.67
C GLY A 72 17.40 -19.38 -11.49
N VAL A 73 17.85 -19.67 -10.26
CA VAL A 73 18.49 -20.95 -9.92
C VAL A 73 17.53 -22.12 -10.15
N LEU A 74 16.30 -22.03 -9.66
CA LEU A 74 15.31 -23.10 -9.82
C LEU A 74 14.99 -23.35 -11.30
N VAL A 75 14.72 -22.31 -12.08
CA VAL A 75 14.47 -22.43 -13.52
C VAL A 75 15.67 -23.05 -14.23
N PHE A 76 16.90 -22.58 -13.94
CA PHE A 76 18.11 -23.10 -14.57
C PHE A 76 18.30 -24.60 -14.29
N LEU A 77 18.15 -25.01 -13.03
CA LEU A 77 18.29 -26.42 -12.64
C LEU A 77 17.23 -27.30 -13.31
N ASN A 78 15.98 -26.85 -13.36
CA ASN A 78 14.90 -27.63 -13.98
C ASN A 78 15.04 -27.69 -15.51
N LEU A 79 15.42 -26.59 -16.17
CA LEU A 79 15.71 -26.58 -17.60
C LEU A 79 16.93 -27.44 -17.94
N ARG A 80 17.93 -27.51 -17.05
CA ARG A 80 19.08 -28.40 -17.21
C ARG A 80 18.65 -29.86 -17.22
N ILE A 81 17.74 -30.27 -16.34
CA ILE A 81 17.17 -31.64 -16.35
C ILE A 81 16.41 -31.89 -17.65
N VAL A 82 15.60 -30.92 -18.11
CA VAL A 82 14.91 -31.00 -19.41
C VAL A 82 15.92 -31.12 -20.57
N SER A 83 17.11 -30.52 -20.43
CA SER A 83 18.11 -30.54 -21.49
C SER A 83 18.71 -31.88 -21.80
N GLU A 84 18.61 -32.83 -20.89
CA GLU A 84 19.06 -34.19 -21.11
C GLU A 84 18.19 -34.92 -22.15
N THR A 85 16.93 -34.51 -22.33
CA THR A 85 16.04 -35.07 -23.37
C THR A 85 16.15 -34.35 -24.71
N LEU A 86 16.92 -33.26 -24.79
CA LEU A 86 17.11 -32.48 -26.01
C LEU A 86 18.07 -33.10 -27.02
N GLY A 87 18.60 -34.31 -26.77
CA GLY A 87 19.46 -35.07 -27.70
C GLY A 87 18.84 -35.39 -29.07
N GLY A 88 17.66 -34.87 -29.39
CA GLY A 88 16.93 -35.05 -30.64
C GLY A 88 16.22 -33.81 -31.19
N LEU A 89 16.59 -32.56 -30.82
CA LEU A 89 16.14 -31.39 -31.61
C LEU A 89 16.86 -31.38 -32.96
N GLN A 90 16.37 -32.21 -33.88
CA GLN A 90 16.74 -32.18 -35.28
C GLN A 90 16.02 -30.97 -35.88
N ILE A 91 16.72 -29.85 -36.08
CA ILE A 91 16.17 -28.78 -36.92
C ILE A 91 16.15 -29.34 -38.34
N LYS A 92 14.97 -29.80 -38.77
CA LYS A 92 14.75 -30.31 -40.12
C LYS A 92 14.86 -29.14 -41.10
N ARG A 93 16.05 -28.90 -41.64
CA ARG A 93 16.23 -28.02 -42.79
C ARG A 93 16.13 -28.86 -44.06
N ARG A 94 15.12 -28.59 -44.88
CA ARG A 94 15.03 -29.11 -46.25
C ARG A 94 15.89 -28.22 -47.15
N PHE A 95 16.99 -28.76 -47.67
CA PHE A 95 17.73 -28.19 -48.79
C PHE A 95 17.59 -29.12 -49.98
N GLY A 96 16.71 -28.78 -50.93
CA GLY A 96 16.38 -29.65 -52.06
C GLY A 96 15.76 -30.99 -51.59
N ASN A 97 16.36 -32.12 -51.97
CA ASN A 97 15.93 -33.48 -51.60
C ASN A 97 16.67 -34.06 -50.37
N LEU A 98 17.50 -33.28 -49.68
CA LEU A 98 18.26 -33.73 -48.50
C LEU A 98 17.62 -33.16 -47.21
N GLU A 99 17.32 -34.05 -46.26
CA GLU A 99 16.88 -33.70 -44.91
C GLU A 99 18.09 -33.73 -43.98
N ILE A 100 18.69 -32.57 -43.73
CA ILE A 100 19.85 -32.45 -42.85
C ILE A 100 19.32 -32.19 -41.44
N SER A 101 19.59 -33.14 -40.55
CA SER A 101 19.32 -33.03 -39.13
C SER A 101 20.56 -32.45 -38.44
N GLU A 102 20.59 -31.15 -38.21
CA GLU A 102 21.67 -30.51 -37.47
C GLU A 102 21.34 -30.48 -35.96
N GLN A 103 22.23 -31.02 -35.13
CA GLN A 103 22.11 -30.95 -33.67
C GLN A 103 22.51 -29.54 -33.22
N LEU A 104 21.65 -28.88 -32.45
CA LEU A 104 22.00 -27.61 -31.81
C LEU A 104 23.24 -27.78 -30.92
N PRO A 105 24.26 -26.92 -31.02
CA PRO A 105 25.44 -27.03 -30.16
C PRO A 105 25.05 -26.84 -28.70
N LYS A 106 25.59 -27.71 -27.82
CA LYS A 106 25.34 -27.69 -26.37
C LYS A 106 25.61 -26.31 -25.74
N SER A 107 26.53 -25.54 -26.30
CA SER A 107 26.84 -24.17 -25.86
C SER A 107 25.65 -23.21 -26.04
N TYR A 108 25.00 -23.19 -27.22
CA TYR A 108 23.83 -22.33 -27.45
C TYR A 108 22.66 -22.69 -26.53
N MET A 109 22.52 -23.97 -26.20
CA MET A 109 21.47 -24.44 -25.29
C MET A 109 21.73 -24.01 -23.84
N LEU A 110 22.97 -24.14 -23.36
CA LEU A 110 23.37 -23.64 -22.05
C LEU A 110 23.20 -22.12 -21.94
N TRP A 111 23.62 -21.36 -22.96
CA TRP A 111 23.41 -19.90 -23.01
C TRP A 111 21.93 -19.52 -23.12
N GLY A 112 21.12 -20.29 -23.85
CA GLY A 112 19.67 -20.12 -23.92
C GLY A 112 19.01 -20.32 -22.56
N MET A 113 19.33 -21.42 -21.87
CA MET A 113 18.81 -21.69 -20.52
C MET A 113 19.27 -20.64 -19.51
N ALA A 114 20.56 -20.28 -19.53
CA ALA A 114 21.09 -19.23 -18.66
C ALA A 114 20.39 -17.89 -18.95
N GLY A 115 20.21 -17.53 -20.22
CA GLY A 115 19.50 -16.33 -20.66
C GLY A 115 18.04 -16.33 -20.18
N THR A 116 17.28 -17.41 -20.42
CA THR A 116 15.91 -17.55 -19.94
C THR A 116 15.83 -17.48 -18.41
N SER A 117 16.77 -18.12 -17.71
CA SER A 117 16.81 -18.14 -16.25
C SER A 117 17.09 -16.75 -15.67
N VAL A 118 18.02 -16.00 -16.26
CA VAL A 118 18.32 -14.60 -15.86
C VAL A 118 17.14 -13.69 -16.16
N LEU A 119 16.52 -13.82 -17.34
CA LEU A 119 15.35 -13.02 -17.72
C LEU A 119 14.18 -13.26 -16.74
N LEU A 120 13.89 -14.52 -16.43
CA LEU A 120 12.84 -14.87 -15.47
C LEU A 120 13.21 -14.49 -14.04
N ALA A 121 14.48 -14.57 -13.64
CA ALA A 121 14.96 -14.09 -12.34
C ALA A 121 14.68 -12.59 -12.16
N LEU A 122 15.01 -11.78 -13.17
CA LEU A 122 14.77 -10.34 -13.16
C LEU A 122 13.27 -10.02 -13.16
N TRP A 123 12.49 -10.70 -14.01
CA TRP A 123 11.04 -10.49 -14.06
C TRP A 123 10.38 -10.87 -12.73
N PHE A 124 10.58 -12.09 -12.24
CA PHE A 124 9.96 -12.54 -11.00
C PHE A 124 10.46 -11.76 -9.79
N GLY A 125 11.75 -11.40 -9.74
CA GLY A 125 12.29 -10.53 -8.70
C GLY A 125 11.63 -9.16 -8.69
N ALA A 126 11.39 -8.56 -9.86
CA ALA A 126 10.67 -7.28 -9.98
C ALA A 126 9.17 -7.40 -9.64
N ALA A 127 8.56 -8.57 -9.90
CA ALA A 127 7.15 -8.84 -9.61
C ALA A 127 6.86 -9.07 -8.12
N VAL A 128 7.86 -9.34 -7.29
CA VAL A 128 7.67 -9.47 -5.83
C VAL A 128 7.17 -8.14 -5.25
N PRO A 129 6.05 -8.13 -4.49
CA PRO A 129 5.50 -6.92 -3.90
C PRO A 129 6.50 -6.19 -2.99
N GLN A 130 6.49 -4.85 -3.02
CA GLN A 130 7.32 -4.05 -2.12
C GLN A 130 6.96 -4.27 -0.64
N THR A 131 5.73 -4.69 -0.36
CA THR A 131 5.26 -4.98 1.00
C THR A 131 5.92 -6.20 1.62
N LEU A 132 6.39 -7.18 0.84
CA LEU A 132 6.98 -8.40 1.39
C LEU A 132 8.27 -8.14 2.17
N GLY A 133 9.14 -7.26 1.67
CA GLY A 133 10.35 -6.88 2.40
C GLY A 133 10.05 -6.21 3.74
N TRP A 134 9.01 -5.37 3.77
CA TRP A 134 8.51 -4.75 4.99
C TRP A 134 7.90 -5.78 5.95
N GLN A 135 7.08 -6.70 5.44
CA GLN A 135 6.48 -7.77 6.25
C GLN A 135 7.54 -8.69 6.86
N ILE A 136 8.58 -9.06 6.12
CA ILE A 136 9.68 -9.88 6.65
C ILE A 136 10.50 -9.09 7.69
N LEU A 137 10.72 -7.79 7.47
CA LEU A 137 11.35 -6.93 8.46
C LEU A 137 10.53 -6.87 9.76
N LEU A 138 9.21 -6.72 9.66
CA LEU A 138 8.30 -6.75 10.80
C LEU A 138 8.30 -8.12 11.49
N ALA A 139 8.19 -9.21 10.75
CA ALA A 139 8.26 -10.58 11.28
C ALA A 139 9.56 -10.85 12.04
N ARG A 140 10.69 -10.33 11.52
CA ARG A 140 12.00 -10.48 12.17
C ARG A 140 12.08 -9.73 13.51
N ASN A 141 11.38 -8.61 13.65
CA ASN A 141 11.34 -7.82 14.87
C ASN A 141 10.01 -8.01 15.61
N ALA A 142 9.34 -9.15 15.40
CA ALA A 142 8.07 -9.44 16.03
C ALA A 142 8.26 -9.65 17.53
N GLU A 143 7.35 -9.08 18.31
CA GLU A 143 7.23 -9.32 19.74
C GLU A 143 5.88 -9.97 20.04
N ALA A 144 5.83 -10.78 21.09
CA ALA A 144 4.59 -11.34 21.59
C ALA A 144 3.79 -10.25 22.31
N TRP A 145 2.51 -10.15 22.03
CA TRP A 145 1.64 -9.15 22.65
C TRP A 145 1.01 -9.64 23.96
N GLY A 146 1.09 -10.94 24.23
CA GLY A 146 0.52 -11.56 25.43
C GLY A 146 -0.99 -11.71 25.37
N LEU A 147 -1.59 -11.51 24.18
CA LEU A 147 -3.02 -11.63 23.94
C LEU A 147 -3.25 -12.80 22.99
N VAL A 148 -3.93 -13.84 23.47
CA VAL A 148 -4.15 -15.09 22.74
C VAL A 148 -5.59 -15.16 22.26
N GLU A 149 -5.80 -15.50 20.99
CA GLU A 149 -7.16 -15.69 20.47
C GLU A 149 -7.76 -17.06 20.85
N PRO A 150 -9.07 -17.14 21.10
CA PRO A 150 -9.68 -18.30 21.74
C PRO A 150 -9.83 -19.54 20.83
N VAL A 151 -9.72 -19.41 19.51
CA VAL A 151 -10.07 -20.45 18.53
C VAL A 151 -8.88 -21.35 18.19
N LEU A 152 -7.75 -20.78 17.76
CA LEU A 152 -6.51 -21.51 17.44
C LEU A 152 -5.42 -21.36 18.50
N GLN A 153 -5.69 -20.62 19.58
CA GLN A 153 -4.79 -20.42 20.72
C GLN A 153 -3.41 -19.86 20.32
N HIS A 154 -3.40 -18.90 19.38
CA HIS A 154 -2.18 -18.19 18.98
C HIS A 154 -2.18 -16.73 19.46
N ASP A 155 -0.98 -16.19 19.72
CA ASP A 155 -0.81 -14.78 20.08
C ASP A 155 -1.17 -13.87 18.90
N VAL A 156 -1.85 -12.75 19.17
CA VAL A 156 -2.27 -11.78 18.14
C VAL A 156 -1.07 -11.24 17.34
N GLY A 157 0.12 -11.12 17.96
CA GLY A 157 1.34 -10.72 17.28
C GLY A 157 1.72 -11.64 16.11
N PHE A 158 1.36 -12.93 16.16
CA PHE A 158 1.55 -13.85 15.03
C PHE A 158 0.76 -13.40 13.79
N TYR A 159 -0.50 -12.97 13.97
CA TYR A 159 -1.39 -12.57 12.89
C TYR A 159 -0.96 -11.26 12.24
N VAL A 160 -0.38 -10.35 13.01
CA VAL A 160 0.08 -9.04 12.52
C VAL A 160 1.45 -9.13 11.86
N PHE A 161 2.39 -9.87 12.45
CA PHE A 161 3.79 -9.87 12.00
C PHE A 161 4.14 -11.05 11.09
N TRP A 162 3.76 -12.27 11.45
CA TRP A 162 4.22 -13.49 10.77
C TRP A 162 3.31 -13.95 9.64
N LEU A 163 1.99 -13.97 9.89
CA LEU A 163 1.02 -14.54 8.96
C LEU A 163 1.08 -13.90 7.56
N PRO A 164 1.15 -12.57 7.39
CA PRO A 164 1.22 -11.95 6.05
C PRO A 164 2.48 -12.35 5.27
N ALA A 165 3.62 -12.47 5.96
CA ALA A 165 4.89 -12.89 5.35
C ALA A 165 4.84 -14.37 4.92
N LEU A 166 4.31 -15.26 5.77
CA LEU A 166 4.18 -16.68 5.47
C LEU A 166 3.22 -16.94 4.30
N LEU A 167 2.05 -16.28 4.30
CA LEU A 167 1.08 -16.38 3.21
C LEU A 167 1.66 -15.90 1.87
N SER A 168 2.39 -14.78 1.89
CA SER A 168 3.05 -14.23 0.70
C SER A 168 4.15 -15.16 0.19
N LEU A 169 4.96 -15.75 1.09
CA LEU A 169 6.04 -16.66 0.72
C LEU A 169 5.53 -17.95 0.09
N VAL A 170 4.51 -18.58 0.70
CA VAL A 170 3.93 -19.82 0.17
C VAL A 170 3.18 -19.58 -1.14
N SER A 171 2.47 -18.46 -1.25
CA SER A 171 1.81 -18.08 -2.51
C SER A 171 2.82 -17.83 -3.62
N PHE A 172 3.93 -17.14 -3.33
CA PHE A 172 5.03 -16.98 -4.27
C PHE A 172 5.64 -18.34 -4.67
N ALA A 173 5.87 -19.24 -3.72
CA ALA A 173 6.39 -20.58 -3.98
C ALA A 173 5.46 -21.41 -4.88
N LEU A 174 4.13 -21.32 -4.69
CA LEU A 174 3.14 -21.96 -5.57
C LEU A 174 3.21 -21.44 -7.01
N VAL A 175 3.33 -20.13 -7.19
CA VAL A 175 3.48 -19.52 -8.53
C VAL A 175 4.77 -19.99 -9.19
N VAL A 176 5.88 -20.02 -8.45
CA VAL A 176 7.18 -20.51 -8.97
C VAL A 176 7.12 -22.00 -9.30
N ALA A 177 6.50 -22.83 -8.47
CA ALA A 177 6.31 -24.24 -8.73
C ALA A 177 5.48 -24.47 -10.01
N PHE A 178 4.40 -23.71 -10.19
CA PHE A 178 3.57 -23.74 -11.39
C PHE A 178 4.33 -23.28 -12.65
N LEU A 179 5.12 -22.20 -12.54
CA LEU A 179 5.98 -21.71 -13.62
C LEU A 179 6.96 -22.80 -14.06
N VAL A 180 7.71 -23.37 -13.11
CA VAL A 180 8.72 -24.40 -13.38
C VAL A 180 8.08 -25.65 -13.97
N PHE A 181 6.93 -26.09 -13.44
CA PHE A 181 6.16 -27.20 -13.99
C PHE A 181 5.74 -26.94 -15.44
N THR A 182 5.24 -25.73 -15.74
CA THR A 182 4.81 -25.34 -17.08
C THR A 182 5.98 -25.27 -18.06
N LEU A 183 7.09 -24.64 -17.66
CA LEU A 183 8.30 -24.57 -18.48
C LEU A 183 8.90 -25.96 -18.75
N ALA A 184 8.97 -26.81 -17.73
CA ALA A 184 9.46 -28.18 -17.88
C ALA A 184 8.54 -28.99 -18.82
N THR A 185 7.22 -28.88 -18.65
CA THR A 185 6.23 -29.54 -19.51
C THR A 185 6.37 -29.08 -20.96
N ALA A 186 6.47 -27.77 -21.20
CA ALA A 186 6.66 -27.21 -22.53
C ALA A 186 7.98 -27.67 -23.17
N GLY A 187 9.07 -27.68 -22.40
CA GLY A 187 10.36 -28.18 -22.86
C GLY A 187 10.32 -29.66 -23.22
N TYR A 188 9.70 -30.51 -22.39
CA TYR A 188 9.53 -31.92 -22.70
C TYR A 188 8.62 -32.18 -23.92
N ALA A 189 7.55 -31.40 -24.07
CA ALA A 189 6.71 -31.47 -25.26
C ALA A 189 7.49 -31.07 -26.53
N ALA A 190 8.30 -30.00 -26.47
CA ALA A 190 9.14 -29.56 -27.59
C ALA A 190 10.21 -30.59 -27.99
N THR A 191 10.74 -31.35 -27.03
CA THR A 191 11.70 -32.44 -27.30
C THR A 191 11.05 -33.71 -27.86
N GLY A 192 9.73 -33.83 -27.81
CA GLY A 192 9.02 -35.07 -28.10
C GLY A 192 9.20 -36.16 -27.05
N ALA A 193 9.80 -35.84 -25.88
CA ALA A 193 9.89 -36.75 -24.73
C ALA A 193 8.55 -36.91 -24.00
N LEU A 194 7.63 -35.97 -24.22
CA LEU A 194 6.23 -36.02 -23.84
C LEU A 194 5.37 -35.99 -25.11
N ARG A 195 4.62 -37.06 -25.38
CA ARG A 195 3.77 -37.19 -26.58
C ARG A 195 2.33 -37.49 -26.20
N TRP A 196 1.41 -36.90 -26.95
CA TRP A 196 -0.01 -37.24 -26.87
C TRP A 196 -0.35 -38.20 -28.01
N GLY A 197 -0.72 -39.45 -27.70
CA GLY A 197 -1.00 -40.48 -28.70
C GLY A 197 -2.09 -41.45 -28.24
N ARG A 198 -3.02 -41.83 -29.13
CA ARG A 198 -4.10 -42.81 -28.86
C ARG A 198 -4.88 -42.57 -27.56
N GLY A 199 -5.15 -41.29 -27.22
CA GLY A 199 -5.89 -40.91 -26.01
C GLY A 199 -5.11 -41.09 -24.70
N ARG A 200 -3.79 -41.30 -24.76
CA ARG A 200 -2.90 -41.41 -23.59
C ARG A 200 -1.70 -40.47 -23.73
N VAL A 201 -1.19 -40.02 -22.59
CA VAL A 201 0.07 -39.28 -22.51
C VAL A 201 1.20 -40.29 -22.38
N GLU A 202 2.04 -40.40 -23.40
CA GLU A 202 3.24 -41.21 -23.40
C GLU A 202 4.42 -40.32 -22.99
N ALA A 203 4.99 -40.60 -21.81
CA ALA A 203 6.14 -39.89 -21.26
C ALA A 203 7.29 -40.86 -21.04
N GLN A 204 8.50 -40.45 -21.41
CA GLN A 204 9.73 -41.17 -21.05
C GLN A 204 9.93 -41.17 -19.52
N ASP A 205 10.80 -42.04 -19.00
CA ASP A 205 11.00 -42.19 -17.55
C ASP A 205 11.46 -40.89 -16.87
N LEU A 206 12.38 -40.14 -17.49
CA LEU A 206 12.89 -38.87 -16.94
C LEU A 206 11.81 -37.77 -16.86
N PRO A 207 11.08 -37.42 -17.95
CA PRO A 207 9.93 -36.50 -17.87
C PRO A 207 8.88 -36.94 -16.86
N ARG A 208 8.58 -38.25 -16.78
CA ARG A 208 7.59 -38.79 -15.84
C ARG A 208 7.98 -38.53 -14.39
N LEU A 209 9.21 -38.87 -14.01
CA LEU A 209 9.70 -38.68 -12.63
C LEU A 209 9.85 -37.20 -12.29
N HIS A 210 10.35 -36.39 -13.23
CA HIS A 210 10.57 -34.96 -13.00
C HIS A 210 9.24 -34.19 -12.85
N LEU A 211 8.30 -34.34 -13.80
CA LEU A 211 6.99 -33.68 -13.72
C LEU A 211 6.15 -34.22 -12.56
N GLY A 212 6.27 -35.52 -12.24
CA GLY A 212 5.69 -36.11 -11.04
C GLY A 212 6.22 -35.50 -9.76
N GLY A 213 7.53 -35.29 -9.69
CA GLY A 213 8.20 -34.64 -8.57
C GLY A 213 7.71 -33.21 -8.36
N LEU A 214 7.64 -32.43 -9.44
CA LEU A 214 7.14 -31.05 -9.42
C LEU A 214 5.66 -30.97 -9.02
N LEU A 215 4.82 -31.89 -9.51
CA LEU A 215 3.41 -31.96 -9.14
C LEU A 215 3.23 -32.35 -7.65
N GLY A 216 4.02 -33.31 -7.16
CA GLY A 216 4.02 -33.69 -5.75
C GLY A 216 4.44 -32.52 -4.85
N LEU A 217 5.50 -31.79 -5.22
CA LEU A 217 5.92 -30.57 -4.53
C LEU A 217 4.82 -29.50 -4.53
N PHE A 218 4.14 -29.30 -5.65
CA PHE A 218 3.02 -28.36 -5.75
C PHE A 218 1.91 -28.72 -4.76
N PHE A 219 1.53 -29.99 -4.62
CA PHE A 219 0.55 -30.42 -3.63
C PHE A 219 1.03 -30.22 -2.19
N VAL A 220 2.31 -30.44 -1.89
CA VAL A 220 2.86 -30.14 -0.55
C VAL A 220 2.72 -28.64 -0.24
N LEU A 221 3.12 -27.77 -1.17
CA LEU A 221 3.00 -26.31 -1.02
C LEU A 221 1.54 -25.87 -0.88
N LEU A 222 0.62 -26.48 -1.63
CA LEU A 222 -0.81 -26.22 -1.53
C LEU A 222 -1.34 -26.63 -0.14
N GLY A 223 -0.89 -27.78 0.39
CA GLY A 223 -1.21 -28.21 1.75
C GLY A 223 -0.75 -27.19 2.79
N VAL A 224 0.48 -26.67 2.68
CA VAL A 224 0.98 -25.61 3.57
C VAL A 224 0.13 -24.34 3.44
N ARG A 225 -0.26 -23.94 2.22
CA ARG A 225 -1.13 -22.77 2.00
C ARG A 225 -2.48 -22.95 2.70
N LEU A 226 -3.11 -24.11 2.56
CA LEU A 226 -4.41 -24.41 3.16
C LEU A 226 -4.34 -24.53 4.68
N TRP A 227 -3.22 -25.03 5.22
CA TRP A 227 -2.95 -25.01 6.65
C TRP A 227 -2.87 -23.58 7.19
N LEU A 228 -2.18 -22.69 6.47
CA LEU A 228 -2.07 -21.28 6.84
C LEU A 228 -3.40 -20.51 6.66
N SER A 229 -4.25 -20.90 5.71
CA SER A 229 -5.59 -20.31 5.49
C SER A 229 -6.48 -20.36 6.74
N ARG A 230 -6.23 -21.28 7.68
CA ARG A 230 -6.98 -21.36 8.94
C ARG A 230 -6.81 -20.12 9.80
N TYR A 231 -5.60 -19.55 9.80
CA TYR A 231 -5.30 -18.33 10.55
C TYR A 231 -5.84 -17.09 9.83
N GLU A 232 -5.81 -17.09 8.48
CA GLU A 232 -6.43 -16.05 7.65
C GLU A 232 -7.95 -15.99 7.88
N LEU A 233 -8.60 -17.14 8.02
CA LEU A 233 -10.04 -17.24 8.25
C LEU A 233 -10.49 -16.54 9.55
N ILE A 234 -9.64 -16.49 10.58
CA ILE A 234 -9.96 -15.77 11.84
C ILE A 234 -10.07 -14.26 11.62
N LEU A 235 -9.27 -13.71 10.69
CA LEU A 235 -9.23 -12.27 10.42
C LEU A 235 -10.40 -11.83 9.54
N ASP A 236 -10.63 -12.55 8.44
CA ASP A 236 -11.53 -12.09 7.38
C ASP A 236 -12.94 -12.67 7.48
N GLY A 237 -13.14 -13.77 8.22
CA GLY A 237 -14.43 -14.43 8.46
C GLY A 237 -15.27 -14.74 7.21
N THR A 238 -16.42 -15.41 7.39
CA THR A 238 -17.42 -15.53 6.31
C THR A 238 -18.86 -15.38 6.76
N SER A 239 -19.09 -14.97 8.02
CA SER A 239 -20.45 -14.79 8.54
C SER A 239 -21.19 -13.68 7.81
N ALA A 240 -22.51 -13.83 7.71
CA ALA A 240 -23.39 -12.79 7.15
C ALA A 240 -23.38 -11.52 8.02
N VAL A 241 -23.00 -11.62 9.29
CA VAL A 241 -22.87 -10.50 10.21
C VAL A 241 -21.56 -9.76 9.94
N SER A 242 -21.58 -8.81 9.00
CA SER A 242 -20.42 -7.96 8.67
C SER A 242 -19.14 -8.69 8.27
N GLY A 243 -19.23 -9.96 7.81
CA GLY A 243 -18.07 -10.75 7.44
C GLY A 243 -17.23 -11.25 8.62
N ILE A 244 -17.74 -11.22 9.86
CA ILE A 244 -16.95 -11.69 11.01
C ILE A 244 -16.72 -13.20 10.97
N PHE A 245 -15.75 -13.67 11.75
CA PHE A 245 -15.57 -15.11 12.02
C PHE A 245 -16.80 -15.66 12.76
N GLY A 246 -17.42 -16.73 12.22
CA GLY A 246 -18.68 -17.27 12.74
C GLY A 246 -18.70 -18.79 12.98
N PHE A 247 -19.89 -19.32 13.30
CA PHE A 247 -20.08 -20.73 13.66
C PHE A 247 -19.68 -21.71 12.55
N ALA A 248 -20.06 -21.45 11.31
CA ALA A 248 -19.68 -22.33 10.20
C ALA A 248 -18.17 -22.24 9.90
N ASP A 249 -17.53 -21.11 10.20
CA ASP A 249 -16.08 -20.96 10.06
C ASP A 249 -15.36 -21.87 11.06
N ALA A 250 -15.76 -21.79 12.33
CA ALA A 250 -15.20 -22.57 13.41
C ALA A 250 -15.48 -24.09 13.31
N GLY A 251 -16.72 -24.44 12.98
CA GLY A 251 -17.24 -25.80 13.04
C GLY A 251 -17.21 -26.59 11.73
N ALA A 252 -17.07 -25.91 10.58
CA ALA A 252 -16.98 -26.58 9.29
C ALA A 252 -15.76 -26.18 8.46
N ARG A 253 -15.48 -24.88 8.30
CA ARG A 253 -14.39 -24.44 7.39
C ARG A 253 -13.00 -24.74 7.94
N LEU A 254 -12.77 -24.58 9.24
CA LEU A 254 -11.48 -24.98 9.84
C LEU A 254 -11.21 -26.48 9.63
N GLN A 255 -12.20 -27.33 9.84
CA GLN A 255 -12.13 -28.78 9.64
C GLN A 255 -11.94 -29.12 8.16
N ALA A 256 -12.63 -28.40 7.27
CA ALA A 256 -12.46 -28.54 5.83
C ALA A 256 -11.01 -28.23 5.42
N LEU A 257 -10.44 -27.11 5.87
CA LEU A 257 -9.06 -26.73 5.59
C LEU A 257 -8.04 -27.75 6.13
N GLN A 258 -8.26 -28.27 7.34
CA GLN A 258 -7.42 -29.34 7.91
C GLN A 258 -7.51 -30.62 7.08
N THR A 259 -8.72 -31.03 6.69
CA THR A 259 -8.94 -32.23 5.88
C THR A 259 -8.32 -32.08 4.49
N LEU A 260 -8.48 -30.92 3.86
CA LEU A 260 -7.87 -30.63 2.57
C LEU A 260 -6.33 -30.62 2.64
N THR A 261 -5.76 -30.17 3.77
CA THR A 261 -4.31 -30.25 4.02
C THR A 261 -3.85 -31.71 4.01
N ILE A 262 -4.57 -32.60 4.70
CA ILE A 262 -4.26 -34.05 4.70
C ILE A 262 -4.39 -34.63 3.29
N ILE A 263 -5.45 -34.28 2.56
CA ILE A 263 -5.66 -34.72 1.17
C ILE A 263 -4.51 -34.21 0.29
N CYS A 264 -3.96 -33.01 0.52
CA CYS A 264 -2.79 -32.51 -0.19
C CYS A 264 -1.56 -33.39 0.02
N VAL A 265 -1.30 -33.80 1.26
CA VAL A 265 -0.20 -34.71 1.58
C VAL A 265 -0.41 -36.09 0.93
N VAL A 266 -1.63 -36.61 0.96
CA VAL A 266 -1.97 -37.90 0.32
C VAL A 266 -1.85 -37.82 -1.21
N SER A 267 -2.35 -36.75 -1.83
CA SER A 267 -2.21 -36.52 -3.28
C SER A 267 -0.76 -36.31 -3.69
N ALA A 268 0.06 -35.66 -2.85
CA ALA A 268 1.50 -35.57 -3.08
C ALA A 268 2.16 -36.94 -3.06
N ALA A 269 1.88 -37.76 -2.03
CA ALA A 269 2.37 -39.13 -1.94
C ALA A 269 1.91 -40.00 -3.13
N GLY A 270 0.65 -39.85 -3.54
CA GLY A 270 0.07 -40.51 -4.71
C GLY A 270 0.75 -40.09 -6.03
N ALA A 271 1.08 -38.80 -6.20
CA ALA A 271 1.82 -38.32 -7.36
C ALA A 271 3.26 -38.87 -7.38
N PHE A 272 3.99 -38.85 -6.25
CA PHE A 272 5.34 -39.41 -6.16
C PHE A 272 5.34 -40.92 -6.39
N TRP A 273 4.47 -41.67 -5.72
CA TRP A 273 4.34 -43.12 -5.89
C TRP A 273 3.91 -43.47 -7.32
N GLY A 274 2.88 -42.79 -7.82
CA GLY A 274 2.30 -43.05 -9.14
C GLY A 274 3.32 -42.85 -10.26
N THR A 275 4.15 -41.81 -10.16
CA THR A 275 5.24 -41.59 -11.12
C THR A 275 6.40 -42.56 -10.94
N TRP A 276 6.75 -42.95 -9.71
CA TRP A 276 7.79 -43.96 -9.46
C TRP A 276 7.41 -45.36 -9.99
N LYS A 277 6.16 -45.80 -9.79
CA LYS A 277 5.65 -47.11 -10.25
C LYS A 277 5.09 -47.11 -11.67
N ASN A 278 5.27 -46.04 -12.43
CA ASN A 278 4.72 -45.88 -13.78
C ASN A 278 3.20 -46.12 -13.89
N ARG A 279 2.43 -45.63 -12.90
CA ARG A 279 0.97 -45.72 -12.86
C ARG A 279 0.35 -44.35 -13.10
N GLY A 280 0.32 -43.92 -14.37
CA GLY A 280 -0.34 -42.67 -14.81
C GLY A 280 -1.75 -42.44 -14.24
N PRO A 281 -2.63 -43.47 -14.14
CA PRO A 281 -3.95 -43.32 -13.54
C PRO A 281 -3.93 -42.88 -12.06
N VAL A 282 -2.91 -43.25 -11.28
CA VAL A 282 -2.78 -42.83 -9.87
C VAL A 282 -2.44 -41.33 -9.79
N VAL A 283 -1.59 -40.84 -10.69
CA VAL A 283 -1.23 -39.41 -10.76
C VAL A 283 -2.44 -38.57 -11.14
N LEU A 284 -3.15 -38.98 -12.21
CA LEU A 284 -4.38 -38.31 -12.64
C LEU A 284 -5.47 -38.39 -11.57
N GLY A 285 -5.61 -39.55 -10.91
CA GLY A 285 -6.52 -39.74 -9.79
C GLY A 285 -6.20 -38.83 -8.61
N SER A 286 -4.92 -38.62 -8.28
CA SER A 286 -4.48 -37.72 -7.21
C SER A 286 -4.85 -36.26 -7.50
N LEU A 287 -4.71 -35.82 -8.76
CA LEU A 287 -5.11 -34.49 -9.21
C LEU A 287 -6.64 -34.32 -9.21
N LEU A 288 -7.38 -35.27 -9.78
CA LEU A 288 -8.84 -35.21 -9.82
C LEU A 288 -9.45 -35.28 -8.41
N ALA A 289 -8.92 -36.14 -7.55
CA ALA A 289 -9.33 -36.22 -6.15
C ALA A 289 -9.09 -34.89 -5.42
N MET A 290 -7.95 -34.23 -5.66
CA MET A 290 -7.67 -32.92 -5.10
C MET A 290 -8.69 -31.87 -5.54
N VAL A 291 -8.91 -31.75 -6.86
CA VAL A 291 -9.86 -30.77 -7.42
C VAL A 291 -11.28 -31.02 -6.89
N LEU A 292 -11.71 -32.29 -6.86
CA LEU A 292 -13.01 -32.65 -6.32
C LEU A 292 -13.11 -32.35 -4.83
N ALA A 293 -12.07 -32.66 -4.04
CA ALA A 293 -12.02 -32.36 -2.62
C ALA A 293 -12.14 -30.85 -2.36
N LEU A 294 -11.42 -29.99 -3.11
CA LEU A 294 -11.51 -28.54 -2.97
C LEU A 294 -12.95 -28.02 -3.18
N VAL A 295 -13.69 -28.59 -4.13
CA VAL A 295 -15.08 -28.21 -4.36
C VAL A 295 -16.00 -28.76 -3.28
N VAL A 296 -15.95 -30.08 -3.02
CA VAL A 296 -16.90 -30.75 -2.14
C VAL A 296 -16.63 -30.41 -0.67
N ILE A 297 -15.40 -30.58 -0.21
CA ILE A 297 -15.01 -30.35 1.19
C ILE A 297 -14.79 -28.85 1.43
N GLY A 298 -14.17 -28.14 0.49
CA GLY A 298 -13.85 -26.73 0.68
C GLY A 298 -15.05 -25.78 0.54
N GLN A 299 -16.01 -26.09 -0.34
CA GLN A 299 -17.12 -25.17 -0.64
C GLN A 299 -18.49 -25.75 -0.29
N VAL A 300 -18.81 -26.96 -0.76
CA VAL A 300 -20.15 -27.54 -0.58
C VAL A 300 -20.42 -27.86 0.89
N TYR A 301 -19.50 -28.54 1.57
CA TYR A 301 -19.69 -28.95 2.98
C TYR A 301 -19.93 -27.77 3.94
N PRO A 302 -19.07 -26.71 3.99
CA PRO A 302 -19.34 -25.57 4.86
C PRO A 302 -20.62 -24.82 4.51
N SER A 303 -20.94 -24.73 3.21
CA SER A 303 -22.18 -24.08 2.75
C SER A 303 -23.43 -24.82 3.23
N LEU A 304 -23.39 -26.16 3.29
CA LEU A 304 -24.47 -26.96 3.86
C LEU A 304 -24.58 -26.75 5.36
N VAL A 305 -23.45 -26.71 6.09
CA VAL A 305 -23.47 -26.43 7.54
C VAL A 305 -24.06 -25.04 7.82
N GLN A 306 -23.65 -24.01 7.07
CA GLN A 306 -24.23 -22.67 7.19
C GLN A 306 -25.75 -22.70 6.97
N LYS A 307 -26.22 -23.27 5.86
CA LYS A 307 -27.64 -23.27 5.50
C LYS A 307 -28.51 -24.10 6.44
N LEU A 308 -27.99 -25.24 6.93
CA LEU A 308 -28.79 -26.21 7.68
C LEU A 308 -28.66 -26.07 9.20
N GLN A 309 -27.52 -25.58 9.71
CA GLN A 309 -27.28 -25.47 11.16
C GLN A 309 -27.24 -24.02 11.66
N VAL A 310 -26.73 -23.08 10.87
CA VAL A 310 -26.58 -21.69 11.30
C VAL A 310 -27.86 -20.91 11.02
N VAL A 311 -28.27 -20.82 9.75
CA VAL A 311 -29.43 -19.99 9.33
C VAL A 311 -30.72 -20.25 10.15
N PRO A 312 -31.09 -21.51 10.50
CA PRO A 312 -32.31 -21.73 11.28
C PRO A 312 -32.28 -21.20 12.72
N ASN A 313 -31.10 -21.06 13.31
CA ASN A 313 -30.92 -20.56 14.69
C ASN A 313 -29.65 -19.69 14.78
N GLU A 314 -29.59 -18.68 13.93
CA GLU A 314 -28.38 -17.90 13.68
C GLU A 314 -27.94 -17.15 14.94
N LEU A 315 -28.87 -16.51 15.65
CA LEU A 315 -28.56 -15.78 16.87
C LEU A 315 -27.84 -16.67 17.90
N ALA A 316 -28.41 -17.83 18.24
CA ALA A 316 -27.81 -18.69 19.26
C ALA A 316 -26.47 -19.30 18.81
N ARG A 317 -26.32 -19.59 17.51
CA ARG A 317 -25.10 -20.19 16.95
C ARG A 317 -23.97 -19.18 16.79
N GLU A 318 -24.28 -17.95 16.41
CA GLU A 318 -23.29 -16.90 16.14
C GLU A 318 -22.93 -16.09 17.39
N THR A 319 -23.79 -16.05 18.42
CA THR A 319 -23.56 -15.24 19.65
C THR A 319 -22.16 -15.40 20.24
N PRO A 320 -21.62 -16.61 20.48
CA PRO A 320 -20.28 -16.76 21.06
C PRO A 320 -19.18 -16.12 20.21
N TYR A 321 -19.29 -16.21 18.89
CA TYR A 321 -18.29 -15.64 17.97
C TYR A 321 -18.46 -14.12 17.84
N ILE A 322 -19.69 -13.62 17.89
CA ILE A 322 -19.95 -12.17 18.01
C ILE A 322 -19.33 -11.63 19.30
N GLU A 323 -19.43 -12.34 20.42
CA GLU A 323 -18.81 -11.95 21.69
C GLU A 323 -17.29 -11.88 21.58
N TYR A 324 -16.64 -12.87 20.94
CA TYR A 324 -15.19 -12.81 20.67
C TYR A 324 -14.84 -11.58 19.82
N ASN A 325 -15.56 -11.34 18.72
CA ASN A 325 -15.31 -10.18 17.87
C ASN A 325 -15.50 -8.86 18.64
N LEU A 326 -16.54 -8.76 19.47
CA LEU A 326 -16.78 -7.59 20.33
C LEU A 326 -15.66 -7.39 21.34
N GLU A 327 -15.17 -8.45 21.98
CA GLU A 327 -14.06 -8.40 22.93
C GLU A 327 -12.79 -7.91 22.25
N PHE A 328 -12.38 -8.51 21.12
CA PHE A 328 -11.18 -8.11 20.38
C PHE A 328 -11.30 -6.70 19.78
N THR A 329 -12.49 -6.30 19.35
CA THR A 329 -12.76 -4.91 18.93
C THR A 329 -12.60 -3.94 20.10
N ARG A 330 -13.20 -4.26 21.26
CA ARG A 330 -13.07 -3.42 22.46
C ARG A 330 -11.62 -3.31 22.92
N THR A 331 -10.87 -4.40 22.87
CA THR A 331 -9.44 -4.41 23.21
C THR A 331 -8.63 -3.58 22.20
N GLY A 332 -8.84 -3.78 20.90
CA GLY A 332 -8.11 -3.08 19.83
C GLY A 332 -8.35 -1.56 19.82
N PHE A 333 -9.57 -1.11 20.14
CA PHE A 333 -9.92 0.32 20.25
C PHE A 333 -9.76 0.87 21.68
N GLY A 334 -9.33 0.08 22.66
CA GLY A 334 -9.16 0.53 24.05
C GLY A 334 -10.47 0.86 24.79
N LEU A 335 -11.60 0.27 24.38
CA LEU A 335 -12.94 0.58 24.88
C LEU A 335 -13.22 0.07 26.30
N HIS A 336 -12.40 -0.85 26.83
CA HIS A 336 -12.54 -1.38 28.20
C HIS A 336 -12.26 -0.32 29.27
N GLY A 337 -11.45 0.70 28.95
CA GLY A 337 -11.20 1.83 29.84
C GLY A 337 -12.34 2.85 29.90
N MET A 338 -13.44 2.64 29.15
CA MET A 338 -14.56 3.56 29.13
C MET A 338 -15.58 3.20 30.20
N GLU A 339 -15.91 4.16 31.06
CA GLU A 339 -16.97 4.02 32.05
C GLU A 339 -18.32 4.39 31.43
N ARG A 340 -19.24 3.42 31.32
CA ARG A 340 -20.62 3.68 30.91
C ARG A 340 -21.42 4.11 32.14
N ARG A 341 -21.82 5.38 32.18
CA ARG A 341 -22.74 5.90 33.19
C ARG A 341 -24.14 6.02 32.58
N PRO A 342 -25.12 5.19 32.97
CA PRO A 342 -26.51 5.46 32.60
C PRO A 342 -26.90 6.80 33.21
N PHE A 343 -27.35 7.73 32.36
CA PHE A 343 -27.91 9.00 32.81
C PHE A 343 -29.40 8.78 33.04
N GLU A 344 -29.74 8.29 34.23
CA GLU A 344 -31.13 8.16 34.67
C GLU A 344 -31.62 9.55 35.10
N TYR A 345 -32.42 10.16 34.25
CA TYR A 345 -33.00 11.46 34.51
C TYR A 345 -34.22 11.30 35.43
N GLU A 346 -34.05 11.63 36.72
CA GLU A 346 -35.15 11.81 37.68
C GLU A 346 -35.25 13.29 38.06
N GLN A 347 -36.48 13.82 38.09
CA GLN A 347 -36.71 15.24 38.38
C GLN A 347 -36.81 15.44 39.91
N ASP A 348 -35.65 15.54 40.57
CA ASP A 348 -35.56 15.60 42.05
C ASP A 348 -36.06 16.91 42.68
N GLN A 349 -35.99 18.03 41.94
CA GLN A 349 -36.37 19.36 42.43
C GLN A 349 -37.07 20.17 41.33
N ALA A 350 -37.88 21.15 41.74
CA ALA A 350 -38.37 22.16 40.81
C ALA A 350 -37.17 22.84 40.14
N ILE A 351 -37.16 22.87 38.81
CA ILE A 351 -36.05 23.41 38.03
C ILE A 351 -35.87 24.89 38.36
N ASP A 352 -34.74 25.25 38.96
CA ASP A 352 -34.31 26.64 39.07
C ASP A 352 -33.85 27.13 37.69
N TRP A 353 -34.83 27.54 36.87
CA TRP A 353 -34.63 28.03 35.52
C TRP A 353 -33.53 29.10 35.41
N PRO A 354 -33.38 30.05 36.36
CA PRO A 354 -32.22 30.93 36.44
C PRO A 354 -30.85 30.22 36.46
N THR A 355 -30.68 29.17 37.26
CA THR A 355 -29.42 28.42 37.34
C THR A 355 -29.17 27.59 36.08
N VAL A 356 -30.21 26.93 35.56
CA VAL A 356 -30.12 26.21 34.27
C VAL A 356 -29.75 27.17 33.14
N ALA A 357 -30.40 28.33 33.05
CA ALA A 357 -30.08 29.35 32.05
C ALA A 357 -28.59 29.77 32.12
N ARG A 358 -27.99 29.88 33.31
CA ARG A 358 -26.55 30.15 33.46
C ARG A 358 -25.67 29.00 32.98
N GLN A 359 -26.03 27.74 33.24
CA GLN A 359 -25.28 26.57 32.78
C GLN A 359 -25.32 26.41 31.25
N PHE A 360 -26.48 26.66 30.64
CA PHE A 360 -26.68 26.58 29.20
C PHE A 360 -26.12 27.79 28.44
N ALA A 361 -25.91 28.93 29.09
CA ALA A 361 -25.35 30.13 28.48
C ALA A 361 -23.95 29.93 27.86
N GLY A 362 -23.20 28.90 28.28
CA GLY A 362 -21.88 28.56 27.74
C GLY A 362 -21.89 27.55 26.60
N LEU A 363 -23.03 26.94 26.26
CA LEU A 363 -23.10 25.92 25.21
C LEU A 363 -22.96 26.53 23.82
N PRO A 364 -22.33 25.81 22.86
CA PRO A 364 -22.27 26.26 21.47
C PRO A 364 -23.69 26.40 20.90
N VAL A 365 -24.07 27.61 20.51
CA VAL A 365 -25.31 27.89 19.76
C VAL A 365 -25.08 27.78 18.25
N TRP A 366 -23.81 27.83 17.83
CA TRP A 366 -23.42 27.76 16.43
C TRP A 366 -23.02 26.34 16.01
N ASN A 367 -23.52 25.90 14.85
CA ASN A 367 -23.06 24.68 14.19
C ASN A 367 -21.78 24.98 13.35
N ARG A 368 -20.95 23.96 13.12
CA ARG A 368 -19.70 24.03 12.35
C ARG A 368 -19.90 24.57 10.94
N SER A 369 -20.93 24.12 10.21
CA SER A 369 -21.12 24.53 8.81
C SER A 369 -21.47 26.02 8.65
N PRO A 370 -22.41 26.61 9.43
CA PRO A 370 -22.64 28.05 9.43
C PRO A 370 -21.42 28.88 9.86
N LEU A 371 -20.66 28.41 10.86
CA LEU A 371 -19.42 29.07 11.28
C LEU A 371 -18.39 29.06 10.16
N LEU A 372 -18.23 27.92 9.47
CA LEU A 372 -17.31 27.79 8.35
C LEU A 372 -17.68 28.77 7.23
N ALA A 373 -18.95 28.85 6.86
CA ALA A 373 -19.43 29.82 5.87
C ALA A 373 -19.15 31.26 6.31
N THR A 374 -19.40 31.56 7.59
CA THR A 374 -19.15 32.88 8.17
C THR A 374 -17.65 33.23 8.17
N TYR A 375 -16.77 32.31 8.52
CA TYR A 375 -15.32 32.52 8.48
C TYR A 375 -14.83 32.72 7.04
N LYS A 376 -15.34 31.95 6.08
CA LYS A 376 -15.01 32.16 4.65
C LYS A 376 -15.46 33.53 4.16
N GLU A 377 -16.65 33.98 4.57
CA GLU A 377 -17.17 35.28 4.14
C GLU A 377 -16.43 36.47 4.79
N LEU A 378 -16.19 36.40 6.11
CA LEU A 378 -15.68 37.53 6.89
C LEU A 378 -14.15 37.55 7.03
N GLU A 379 -13.54 36.38 7.17
CA GLU A 379 -12.16 36.25 7.64
C GLU A 379 -11.20 35.64 6.62
N ALA A 380 -11.70 35.11 5.50
CA ALA A 380 -10.82 34.75 4.39
C ALA A 380 -10.18 36.03 3.83
N ARG A 381 -11.00 37.09 3.67
CA ARG A 381 -10.69 38.45 3.15
C ARG A 381 -10.11 38.49 1.74
N PHE A 382 -9.30 37.49 1.38
CA PHE A 382 -8.67 37.30 0.11
C PHE A 382 -9.03 35.92 -0.46
N PRO A 383 -9.23 35.79 -1.78
CA PRO A 383 -9.66 34.55 -2.40
C PRO A 383 -8.65 33.40 -2.25
N TYR A 384 -7.36 33.71 -2.04
CA TYR A 384 -6.29 32.74 -1.86
C TYR A 384 -6.15 32.24 -0.41
N TYR A 385 -7.03 32.65 0.51
CA TYR A 385 -7.17 32.05 1.82
C TYR A 385 -8.52 31.34 1.94
N ASP A 386 -8.52 30.19 2.59
CA ASP A 386 -9.72 29.41 2.82
C ASP A 386 -9.66 28.64 4.16
N PHE A 387 -10.83 28.21 4.61
CA PHE A 387 -11.03 27.39 5.80
C PHE A 387 -11.59 26.03 5.39
N ARG A 388 -11.02 24.95 5.91
CA ARG A 388 -11.47 23.59 5.57
C ARG A 388 -12.53 23.05 6.53
N ASP A 389 -12.33 23.29 7.82
CA ASP A 389 -13.21 22.78 8.87
C ASP A 389 -13.19 23.69 10.10
N VAL A 390 -14.23 23.63 10.92
CA VAL A 390 -14.35 24.36 12.18
C VAL A 390 -14.40 23.36 13.33
N THR A 391 -13.46 23.48 14.26
CA THR A 391 -13.48 22.70 15.51
C THR A 391 -13.97 23.58 16.65
N ILE A 392 -14.70 22.98 17.58
CA ILE A 392 -15.18 23.67 18.78
C ILE A 392 -14.53 23.00 19.97
N ASP A 393 -13.87 23.80 20.80
CA ASP A 393 -13.21 23.36 22.03
C ASP A 393 -13.55 24.31 23.19
N ARG A 394 -13.21 23.93 24.42
CA ARG A 394 -13.49 24.71 25.63
C ARG A 394 -12.22 25.33 26.19
N TYR A 395 -12.28 26.62 26.48
CA TYR A 395 -11.18 27.37 27.08
C TYR A 395 -11.60 27.89 28.45
N GLU A 396 -10.70 27.78 29.43
CA GLU A 396 -10.94 28.31 30.77
C GLU A 396 -10.85 29.84 30.79
N THR A 397 -11.78 30.46 31.51
CA THR A 397 -11.79 31.91 31.78
C THR A 397 -12.08 32.15 33.26
N ALA A 398 -11.88 33.39 33.72
CA ALA A 398 -12.20 33.77 35.11
C ALA A 398 -13.68 33.52 35.49
N ASN A 399 -14.58 33.45 34.50
CA ASN A 399 -16.01 33.22 34.68
C ASN A 399 -16.45 31.77 34.35
N GLY A 400 -15.49 30.86 34.15
CA GLY A 400 -15.72 29.46 33.78
C GLY A 400 -15.40 29.13 32.31
N PRO A 401 -15.60 27.87 31.89
CA PRO A 401 -15.24 27.42 30.55
C PRO A 401 -16.15 28.03 29.48
N VAL A 402 -15.57 28.57 28.42
CA VAL A 402 -16.29 29.10 27.26
C VAL A 402 -16.02 28.25 26.03
N ALA A 403 -17.05 28.01 25.23
CA ALA A 403 -16.91 27.32 23.96
C ALA A 403 -16.32 28.25 22.89
N VAL A 404 -15.17 27.87 22.35
CA VAL A 404 -14.46 28.58 21.29
C VAL A 404 -14.53 27.74 20.03
N ALA A 405 -15.09 28.31 18.97
CA ALA A 405 -14.98 27.78 17.63
C ALA A 405 -13.70 28.32 16.98
N MET A 406 -12.98 27.46 16.25
CA MET A 406 -11.75 27.84 15.60
C MET A 406 -11.57 27.15 14.24
N SER A 407 -10.87 27.84 13.34
CA SER A 407 -10.47 27.30 12.06
C SER A 407 -9.13 27.86 11.62
N VAL A 408 -8.33 27.01 11.00
CA VAL A 408 -7.00 27.35 10.49
C VAL A 408 -7.16 27.97 9.10
N ARG A 409 -6.63 29.19 8.91
CA ARG A 409 -6.64 29.88 7.62
C ARG A 409 -5.52 29.33 6.73
N GLN A 410 -5.87 28.50 5.77
CA GLN A 410 -4.92 27.86 4.86
C GLN A 410 -4.94 28.52 3.49
N VAL A 411 -3.86 28.36 2.72
CA VAL A 411 -3.80 28.82 1.34
C VAL A 411 -4.73 27.98 0.44
N GLU A 412 -5.49 28.66 -0.42
CA GLU A 412 -6.20 28.13 -1.57
C GLU A 412 -5.52 28.62 -2.86
N PRO A 413 -4.64 27.81 -3.49
CA PRO A 413 -3.91 28.22 -4.68
C PRO A 413 -4.81 28.62 -5.84
N ARG A 414 -6.02 28.05 -5.94
CA ARG A 414 -6.98 28.38 -6.99
C ARG A 414 -7.56 29.79 -6.87
N GLY A 415 -7.45 30.39 -5.69
CA GLY A 415 -7.88 31.76 -5.44
C GLY A 415 -6.84 32.81 -5.77
N ILE A 416 -5.63 32.43 -6.19
CA ILE A 416 -4.59 33.36 -6.62
C ILE A 416 -5.00 33.93 -7.99
N GLN A 417 -5.19 35.24 -8.08
CA GLN A 417 -5.68 35.92 -9.31
C GLN A 417 -4.68 35.80 -10.48
N ASP A 418 -3.38 35.87 -10.18
CA ASP A 418 -2.29 35.68 -11.14
C ASP A 418 -1.47 34.44 -10.74
N PRO A 419 -1.93 33.21 -11.04
CA PRO A 419 -1.29 31.98 -10.60
C PRO A 419 -0.05 31.66 -11.47
N ASN A 420 0.91 32.58 -11.51
CA ASN A 420 2.24 32.29 -12.05
C ASN A 420 3.05 31.44 -11.06
N TRP A 421 4.12 30.82 -11.55
CA TRP A 421 4.92 29.90 -10.75
C TRP A 421 5.50 30.55 -9.48
N GLN A 422 5.98 31.80 -9.56
CA GLN A 422 6.51 32.51 -8.40
C GLN A 422 5.44 32.72 -7.33
N ASN A 423 4.23 33.11 -7.73
CA ASN A 423 3.12 33.33 -6.82
C ASN A 423 2.66 32.02 -6.18
N VAL A 424 2.61 30.92 -6.92
CA VAL A 424 2.14 29.64 -6.36
C VAL A 424 3.18 29.00 -5.44
N HIS A 425 4.48 29.20 -5.69
CA HIS A 425 5.53 28.40 -5.03
C HIS A 425 6.60 29.17 -4.26
N LEU A 426 6.74 30.49 -4.42
CA LEU A 426 7.80 31.28 -3.76
C LEU A 426 7.28 32.36 -2.81
N ARG A 427 6.22 33.08 -3.19
CA ARG A 427 5.75 34.23 -2.43
C ARG A 427 5.18 33.78 -1.09
N GLU A 428 5.81 34.21 0.01
CA GLU A 428 5.42 33.91 1.40
C GLU A 428 3.90 33.91 1.62
N ARG A 429 3.22 35.01 1.27
CA ARG A 429 1.75 35.18 1.42
C ARG A 429 0.89 34.11 0.72
N PHE A 430 1.43 33.42 -0.27
CA PHE A 430 0.74 32.41 -1.08
C PHE A 430 1.27 31.01 -0.86
N VAL A 431 2.42 30.85 -0.20
CA VAL A 431 2.91 29.53 0.16
C VAL A 431 2.57 29.19 1.60
N GLU A 432 2.26 30.16 2.44
CA GLU A 432 2.03 30.01 3.86
C GLU A 432 0.62 30.46 4.25
N GLY A 433 -0.07 29.63 5.04
CA GLY A 433 -1.34 30.02 5.66
C GLY A 433 -1.09 31.00 6.80
N VAL A 434 -2.11 31.80 7.16
CA VAL A 434 -1.95 32.89 8.13
C VAL A 434 -2.94 32.75 9.28
N GLY A 435 -2.47 32.09 10.33
CA GLY A 435 -3.07 32.02 11.64
C GLY A 435 -4.37 31.25 11.74
N VAL A 436 -5.01 31.45 12.88
CA VAL A 436 -6.29 30.85 13.23
C VAL A 436 -7.32 31.96 13.36
N VAL A 437 -8.53 31.69 12.89
CA VAL A 437 -9.71 32.49 13.24
C VAL A 437 -10.40 31.77 14.38
N ALA A 438 -10.70 32.52 15.44
CA ALA A 438 -11.41 32.00 16.58
C ALA A 438 -12.58 32.91 16.94
N SER A 439 -13.69 32.32 17.40
CA SER A 439 -14.86 33.07 17.86
C SER A 439 -15.56 32.35 19.00
N LEU A 440 -16.31 33.10 19.81
CA LEU A 440 -17.21 32.49 20.79
C LEU A 440 -18.30 31.70 20.07
N ALA A 441 -18.43 30.42 20.43
CA ALA A 441 -19.44 29.54 19.86
C ALA A 441 -20.79 29.66 20.58
N SER A 442 -20.84 30.30 21.76
CA SER A 442 -22.03 30.43 22.60
C SER A 442 -22.79 31.75 22.44
N GLN A 443 -22.20 32.75 21.79
CA GLN A 443 -22.75 34.10 21.73
C GLN A 443 -22.97 34.57 20.28
N ARG A 444 -23.76 35.63 20.14
CA ARG A 444 -23.93 36.37 18.89
C ARG A 444 -23.86 37.87 19.17
N THR A 445 -23.29 38.60 18.23
CA THR A 445 -23.34 40.06 18.18
C THR A 445 -24.75 40.54 17.81
N SER A 446 -25.01 41.85 17.96
CA SER A 446 -26.27 42.48 17.52
C SER A 446 -26.53 42.31 16.02
N ALA A 447 -25.48 42.15 15.21
CA ALA A 447 -25.56 41.87 13.78
C ALA A 447 -25.81 40.38 13.46
N GLY A 448 -25.99 39.52 14.47
CA GLY A 448 -26.24 38.09 14.27
C GLY A 448 -24.99 37.29 13.86
N ARG A 449 -23.78 37.80 14.11
CA ARG A 449 -22.50 37.13 13.81
C ARG A 449 -21.83 36.59 15.08
N PRO A 450 -21.00 35.54 15.00
CA PRO A 450 -20.22 35.09 16.15
C PRO A 450 -19.23 36.19 16.60
N PRO A 451 -19.09 36.48 17.91
CA PRO A 451 -18.08 37.41 18.40
C PRO A 451 -16.68 36.83 18.17
N MET A 452 -15.85 37.54 17.40
CA MET A 452 -14.49 37.08 17.08
C MET A 452 -13.55 37.27 18.28
N LEU A 453 -12.78 36.23 18.57
CA LEU A 453 -11.70 36.20 19.56
C LEU A 453 -10.33 36.36 18.91
N ILE A 454 -10.13 35.78 17.73
CA ILE A 454 -8.95 36.02 16.89
C ILE A 454 -9.46 36.27 15.48
N SER A 455 -9.11 37.42 14.90
CA SER A 455 -9.54 37.83 13.57
C SER A 455 -8.50 38.70 12.87
N GLY A 456 -8.68 38.89 11.56
CA GLY A 456 -7.80 39.77 10.79
C GLY A 456 -6.59 39.08 10.14
N ILE A 457 -5.88 39.86 9.34
CA ILE A 457 -4.63 39.52 8.64
C ILE A 457 -3.73 40.77 8.78
N PRO A 458 -2.71 40.76 9.64
CA PRO A 458 -2.32 39.68 10.56
C PRO A 458 -3.41 39.36 11.62
N PRO A 459 -3.42 38.14 12.18
CA PRO A 459 -4.41 37.74 13.18
C PRO A 459 -4.15 38.45 14.51
N GLU A 460 -5.16 39.15 15.01
CA GLU A 460 -5.12 39.88 16.28
C GLU A 460 -6.07 39.23 17.28
N SER A 461 -5.62 39.13 18.53
CA SER A 461 -6.44 38.61 19.63
C SER A 461 -7.32 39.71 20.21
N ALA A 462 -8.56 39.37 20.54
CA ALA A 462 -9.52 40.27 21.14
C ALA A 462 -9.03 40.76 22.51
N THR A 463 -9.19 42.06 22.76
CA THR A 463 -8.82 42.71 24.03
C THR A 463 -10.05 43.01 24.88
N GLY A 464 -9.84 43.19 26.19
CA GLY A 464 -10.89 43.64 27.10
C GLY A 464 -11.85 42.52 27.52
N PRO A 465 -13.17 42.77 27.68
CA PRO A 465 -14.11 41.82 28.26
C PRO A 465 -14.32 40.51 27.48
N LEU A 466 -13.94 40.50 26.19
CA LEU A 466 -14.02 39.33 25.31
C LEU A 466 -12.70 38.53 25.27
N ALA A 467 -11.64 39.02 25.90
CA ALA A 467 -10.34 38.36 25.87
C ALA A 467 -10.40 37.03 26.62
N VAL A 468 -9.82 36.00 26.01
CA VAL A 468 -9.61 34.69 26.63
C VAL A 468 -8.10 34.53 26.83
N PRO A 469 -7.57 34.75 28.06
CA PRO A 469 -6.12 34.77 28.28
C PRO A 469 -5.39 33.49 27.89
N ALA A 470 -6.07 32.34 27.99
CA ALA A 470 -5.54 31.04 27.58
C ALA A 470 -5.43 30.86 26.05
N LEU A 471 -6.03 31.76 25.26
CA LEU A 471 -6.02 31.70 23.80
C LEU A 471 -5.04 32.75 23.25
N SER A 472 -3.76 32.41 23.24
CA SER A 472 -2.68 33.24 22.69
C SER A 472 -2.09 32.63 21.42
N LEU A 473 -2.01 33.42 20.35
CA LEU A 473 -1.35 33.03 19.10
C LEU A 473 0.02 33.70 19.02
N GLU A 474 1.09 32.92 19.23
CA GLU A 474 2.47 33.41 19.18
C GLU A 474 3.06 33.38 17.76
N ARG A 475 2.72 32.35 16.98
CA ARG A 475 3.21 32.13 15.61
C ARG A 475 2.05 31.83 14.67
N PRO A 476 1.66 32.77 13.79
CA PRO A 476 0.55 32.55 12.86
C PRO A 476 0.92 31.68 11.66
N GLU A 477 2.20 31.40 11.42
CA GLU A 477 2.68 30.83 10.17
C GLU A 477 2.26 29.36 9.99
N ILE A 478 1.60 29.01 8.88
CA ILE A 478 1.13 27.65 8.60
C ILE A 478 1.77 27.10 7.33
N PHE A 479 2.77 26.24 7.52
CA PHE A 479 3.46 25.57 6.43
C PHE A 479 2.89 24.20 6.06
N PHE A 480 2.21 23.51 6.97
CA PHE A 480 1.60 22.20 6.73
C PHE A 480 0.12 22.27 7.06
N GLY A 481 -0.70 21.98 6.06
CA GLY A 481 -2.14 22.10 6.15
C GLY A 481 -2.84 20.75 6.06
N THR A 482 -4.16 20.76 6.24
CA THR A 482 -4.99 19.62 5.81
C THR A 482 -5.24 19.68 4.31
N ARG A 483 -5.20 20.90 3.75
CA ARG A 483 -4.98 21.28 2.34
C ARG A 483 -3.77 20.61 1.70
N ALA A 484 -3.93 19.52 0.94
CA ALA A 484 -2.83 18.97 0.15
C ALA A 484 -2.29 20.03 -0.84
N GLN A 485 -1.02 20.37 -0.72
CA GLN A 485 -0.29 21.28 -1.63
C GLN A 485 0.88 20.53 -2.28
N ASP A 486 1.23 20.92 -3.52
CA ASP A 486 2.27 20.25 -4.29
C ASP A 486 3.65 20.40 -3.64
N TYR A 487 4.15 21.64 -3.63
CA TYR A 487 5.41 22.02 -2.99
C TYR A 487 5.48 23.54 -2.80
N ALA A 488 6.42 23.99 -2.00
CA ALA A 488 6.84 25.39 -1.96
C ALA A 488 8.34 25.50 -1.74
N VAL A 489 8.87 26.68 -2.02
CA VAL A 489 10.26 27.03 -1.73
C VAL A 489 10.28 28.30 -0.89
N VAL A 490 10.97 28.23 0.23
CA VAL A 490 11.21 29.36 1.14
C VAL A 490 12.61 29.90 0.86
N GLU A 491 12.69 31.18 0.53
CA GLU A 491 13.94 31.93 0.44
C GLU A 491 13.92 33.05 1.49
N PRO A 492 14.65 32.91 2.61
CA PRO A 492 14.72 33.96 3.62
C PRO A 492 15.36 35.21 3.02
N GLY A 493 14.70 36.35 3.18
CA GLY A 493 15.18 37.61 2.62
C GLY A 493 14.79 38.80 3.48
N ALA A 494 15.24 39.99 3.09
CA ALA A 494 15.04 41.22 3.87
C ALA A 494 13.56 41.64 4.09
N GLY A 495 12.60 40.94 3.48
CA GLY A 495 11.17 41.20 3.64
C GLY A 495 10.28 39.98 3.42
N GLN A 496 10.83 38.77 3.46
CA GLN A 496 10.07 37.52 3.40
C GLN A 496 10.68 36.47 4.33
N PHE A 497 9.84 35.70 5.00
CA PHE A 497 10.20 34.63 5.93
C PHE A 497 11.12 35.13 7.05
N LEU A 498 10.66 36.19 7.72
CA LEU A 498 11.33 36.82 8.85
C LEU A 498 10.97 36.09 10.16
N ALA A 499 11.86 36.18 11.14
CA ALA A 499 11.58 35.78 12.51
C ALA A 499 10.62 36.78 13.18
N PRO A 500 9.98 36.41 14.32
CA PRO A 500 9.06 37.30 15.04
C PRO A 500 9.67 38.65 15.47
N ASP A 501 10.99 38.71 15.66
CA ASP A 501 11.74 39.94 15.95
C ASP A 501 12.12 40.75 14.71
N SER A 502 11.53 40.40 13.55
CA SER A 502 11.81 40.97 12.22
C SER A 502 13.25 40.75 11.72
N THR A 503 14.00 39.83 12.31
CA THR A 503 15.30 39.39 11.78
C THR A 503 15.10 38.30 10.72
N LEU A 504 16.19 37.87 10.05
CA LEU A 504 16.13 36.77 9.09
C LEU A 504 15.68 35.48 9.79
N GLY A 505 14.61 34.86 9.29
CA GLY A 505 14.09 33.62 9.86
C GLY A 505 15.09 32.47 9.78
N VAL A 506 15.05 31.60 10.77
CA VAL A 506 15.93 30.44 10.90
C VAL A 506 15.19 29.15 10.51
N ALA A 507 15.77 28.41 9.56
CA ALA A 507 15.25 27.12 9.12
C ALA A 507 15.17 26.10 10.28
N GLY A 508 14.02 25.45 10.44
CA GLY A 508 13.74 24.53 11.54
C GLY A 508 13.22 25.20 12.82
N THR A 509 13.26 26.54 12.89
CA THR A 509 12.68 27.31 13.99
C THR A 509 11.50 28.13 13.49
N ASP A 510 11.72 29.03 12.53
CA ASP A 510 10.72 29.99 12.04
C ASP A 510 9.94 29.48 10.83
N PHE A 511 10.59 28.67 10.01
CA PHE A 511 9.95 27.92 8.92
C PHE A 511 10.53 26.50 8.90
N PRO A 512 9.94 25.54 8.18
CA PRO A 512 10.40 24.16 8.23
C PRO A 512 11.85 24.05 7.73
N SER A 513 12.62 23.06 8.18
CA SER A 513 14.04 22.98 7.82
C SER A 513 14.27 22.71 6.33
N GLY A 514 13.42 21.88 5.71
CA GLY A 514 13.32 21.70 4.25
C GLY A 514 14.56 21.15 3.57
N ILE A 515 14.40 20.81 2.29
CA ILE A 515 15.52 20.36 1.47
C ILE A 515 16.25 21.60 0.94
N PRO A 516 17.51 21.85 1.32
CA PRO A 516 18.28 22.96 0.74
C PRO A 516 18.51 22.70 -0.75
N LEU A 517 18.19 23.67 -1.62
CA LEU A 517 18.42 23.58 -3.06
C LEU A 517 19.90 23.40 -3.39
N GLY A 518 20.78 24.10 -2.65
CA GLY A 518 22.24 23.93 -2.74
C GLY A 518 22.77 24.19 -4.16
N GLY A 519 23.44 23.20 -4.74
CA GLY A 519 24.05 23.33 -6.07
C GLY A 519 23.11 22.98 -7.22
N TRP A 520 23.46 23.46 -8.42
CA TRP A 520 22.68 23.31 -9.65
C TRP A 520 22.19 21.88 -9.94
N LEU A 521 23.00 20.86 -9.65
CA LEU A 521 22.66 19.47 -9.92
C LEU A 521 21.50 18.98 -9.03
N ARG A 522 21.51 19.35 -7.75
CA ARG A 522 20.42 18.99 -6.82
C ARG A 522 19.14 19.69 -7.25
N THR A 523 19.21 20.98 -7.56
CA THR A 523 18.07 21.75 -8.07
C THR A 523 17.53 21.15 -9.37
N ALA A 524 18.40 20.73 -10.30
CA ALA A 524 17.98 20.07 -11.53
C ALA A 524 17.29 18.73 -11.29
N LEU A 525 17.75 17.94 -10.31
CA LEU A 525 17.09 16.69 -9.94
C LEU A 525 15.73 16.93 -9.27
N ILE A 526 15.58 17.96 -8.44
CA ILE A 526 14.28 18.35 -7.86
C ILE A 526 13.35 18.83 -8.97
N ALA A 527 13.82 19.74 -9.83
CA ALA A 527 13.11 20.22 -11.02
C ALA A 527 12.60 19.08 -11.90
N TRP A 528 13.44 18.08 -12.19
CA TRP A 528 13.05 16.93 -12.97
C TRP A 528 11.95 16.09 -12.32
N ARG A 529 12.01 15.89 -10.99
CA ARG A 529 11.00 15.11 -10.24
C ARG A 529 9.62 15.76 -10.32
N PHE A 530 9.57 17.07 -10.10
CA PHE A 530 8.34 17.86 -10.08
C PHE A 530 7.92 18.35 -11.48
N GLY A 531 8.76 18.15 -12.49
CA GLY A 531 8.51 18.62 -13.85
C GLY A 531 8.56 20.14 -13.99
N GLU A 532 9.38 20.80 -13.17
CA GLU A 532 9.38 22.26 -13.01
C GLU A 532 10.74 22.88 -13.36
N LEU A 533 10.81 23.53 -14.53
CA LEU A 533 12.05 24.17 -15.00
C LEU A 533 12.35 25.49 -14.27
N ASN A 534 11.33 26.18 -13.75
CA ASN A 534 11.53 27.46 -13.07
C ASN A 534 12.41 27.33 -11.82
N LEU A 535 12.47 26.15 -11.19
CA LEU A 535 13.38 25.86 -10.09
C LEU A 535 14.86 26.06 -10.47
N ILE A 536 15.24 25.86 -11.74
CA ILE A 536 16.62 25.99 -12.22
C ILE A 536 16.92 27.42 -12.68
N PHE A 537 15.97 28.05 -13.35
CA PHE A 537 16.19 29.32 -14.06
C PHE A 537 15.77 30.57 -13.27
N SER A 538 15.05 30.40 -12.16
CA SER A 538 14.65 31.52 -11.32
C SER A 538 15.85 32.15 -10.63
N SER A 539 16.06 33.45 -10.84
CA SER A 539 17.09 34.24 -10.14
C SER A 539 16.70 34.60 -8.70
N GLU A 540 15.45 34.36 -8.29
CA GLU A 540 14.99 34.53 -6.91
C GLU A 540 15.42 33.38 -6.00
N LEU A 541 15.87 32.25 -6.58
CA LEU A 541 16.33 31.09 -5.83
C LEU A 541 17.83 31.12 -5.65
N THR A 542 18.27 30.82 -4.43
CA THR A 542 19.68 30.69 -4.08
C THR A 542 20.01 29.26 -3.62
N ALA A 543 21.27 29.02 -3.29
CA ALA A 543 21.68 27.75 -2.71
C ALA A 543 21.06 27.49 -1.32
N ASP A 544 20.68 28.56 -0.62
CA ASP A 544 20.14 28.50 0.74
C ASP A 544 18.61 28.32 0.79
N SER A 545 17.94 28.47 -0.37
CA SER A 545 16.52 28.20 -0.54
C SER A 545 16.12 26.82 -0.05
N ARG A 546 14.99 26.74 0.65
CA ARG A 546 14.46 25.51 1.25
C ARG A 546 13.24 25.02 0.50
N PHE A 547 13.32 23.82 -0.05
CA PHE A 547 12.25 23.16 -0.77
C PHE A 547 11.45 22.24 0.15
N PHE A 548 10.13 22.28 0.07
CA PHE A 548 9.21 21.45 0.86
C PHE A 548 8.15 20.84 -0.04
N TYR A 549 7.82 19.58 0.20
CA TYR A 549 6.71 18.89 -0.47
C TYR A 549 6.00 17.98 0.53
N ARG A 550 4.80 17.49 0.19
CA ARG A 550 3.88 16.79 1.14
C ARG A 550 3.39 17.74 2.24
N ARG A 551 2.80 18.85 1.81
CA ARG A 551 2.33 19.93 2.67
C ARG A 551 0.84 19.92 2.89
#